data_AF-A0A223S9S9-F1
#
_entry.id   AF-A0A223S9S9-F1
#
_cell.length_a   1.000
_cell.length_b   1.000
_cell.length_c   1.000
_cell.angle_alpha   90.00
_cell.angle_beta   90.00
_cell.angle_gamma   90.00
#
_symmetry.space_group_name_H-M   'P 1'
#
loop_
_entity.id
_entity.type
_entity.pdbx_description
1 polymer ?
#
loop_
_entity_poly.entity_id
_entity_poly.type
_entity_poly.pdbx_seq_one_letter_code
_entity_poly.pdbx_strand_id
1 'polypeptide(L)'
;MVCRGCCCGTKKKRPGVDHKGQLERLSGLEDHEGRQVPVRVSKCLGICFKANVVVVQPSAQGRAGGGRPVWLGEFTEDRLIDDLDDWIFEGGPGIAPVPESLEPHLTSKNAKKPKKSKLRKKAKAKKKAADADRAKRKDEARPGGKKDKKKKKAKKAKKSATAKKADKKAKK
;
A
#
# COMPACT_ATOMS: atom_id res chain seq x y z
N MET A 1 -10.56 1.51 -20.33
CA MET A 1 -10.10 2.71 -21.09
C MET A 1 -8.75 3.15 -20.56
N VAL A 2 -7.85 3.62 -21.43
CA VAL A 2 -6.50 4.06 -21.05
C VAL A 2 -6.22 5.46 -21.60
N CYS A 3 -5.75 6.36 -20.75
CA CYS A 3 -5.40 7.73 -21.16
C CYS A 3 -3.97 7.78 -21.73
N ARG A 4 -3.84 8.15 -23.01
CA ARG A 4 -2.56 8.27 -23.75
C ARG A 4 -2.40 9.60 -24.48
N GLY A 5 -2.77 10.70 -23.82
CA GLY A 5 -2.61 12.06 -24.35
C GLY A 5 -1.30 12.77 -24.04
N CYS A 6 -1.26 14.08 -24.29
CA CYS A 6 -0.07 14.90 -24.00
C CYS A 6 0.38 14.85 -22.53
N CYS A 7 -0.57 14.64 -21.60
CA CYS A 7 -0.32 14.62 -20.15
C CYS A 7 -0.19 13.21 -19.53
N CYS A 8 -0.63 12.15 -20.22
CA CYS A 8 -0.63 10.77 -19.72
C CYS A 8 -0.10 9.88 -20.84
N GLY A 9 0.83 8.96 -20.60
CA GLY A 9 1.42 8.20 -21.71
C GLY A 9 2.74 8.75 -22.23
N THR A 10 3.36 9.75 -21.58
CA THR A 10 4.57 10.41 -22.09
C THR A 10 5.75 10.31 -21.13
N LYS A 11 6.94 10.07 -21.69
CA LYS A 11 8.22 10.07 -20.95
C LYS A 11 8.46 11.39 -20.21
N LYS A 12 7.98 12.51 -20.78
CA LYS A 12 8.05 13.84 -20.15
C LYS A 12 7.31 13.88 -18.81
N LYS A 13 6.12 13.27 -18.71
CA LYS A 13 5.34 13.29 -17.48
C LYS A 13 5.79 12.20 -16.50
N ARG A 14 6.09 11.01 -17.01
CA ARG A 14 6.52 9.84 -16.23
C ARG A 14 7.76 9.23 -16.89
N PRO A 15 8.96 9.73 -16.55
CA PRO A 15 10.21 9.14 -17.01
C PRO A 15 10.34 7.70 -16.53
N GLY A 16 10.95 6.83 -17.33
CA GLY A 16 11.21 5.43 -16.95
C GLY A 16 10.02 4.47 -17.08
N VAL A 17 8.82 4.96 -17.41
CA VAL A 17 7.64 4.10 -17.62
C VAL A 17 7.53 3.72 -19.09
N ASP A 18 7.45 2.42 -19.38
CA ASP A 18 7.10 1.93 -20.71
C ASP A 18 5.58 1.95 -20.92
N HIS A 19 5.11 3.04 -21.50
CA HIS A 19 3.70 3.25 -21.75
C HIS A 19 3.18 2.42 -22.94
N LYS A 20 4.06 2.03 -23.86
CA LYS A 20 3.69 1.22 -25.02
C LYS A 20 3.54 -0.23 -24.59
N GLY A 21 4.55 -0.81 -23.94
CA GLY A 21 4.47 -2.16 -23.38
C GLY A 21 3.34 -2.31 -22.38
N GLN A 22 3.09 -1.32 -21.52
CA GLN A 22 1.92 -1.33 -20.65
C GLN A 22 0.60 -1.37 -21.44
N LEU A 23 0.47 -0.61 -22.54
CA LEU A 23 -0.76 -0.63 -23.34
C LEU A 23 -0.95 -1.98 -24.05
N GLU A 24 0.13 -2.57 -24.54
CA GLU A 24 0.12 -3.88 -25.18
C GLU A 24 -0.33 -4.96 -24.21
N ARG A 25 0.28 -5.02 -23.01
CA ARG A 25 -0.15 -5.92 -21.93
C ARG A 25 -1.61 -5.74 -21.55
N LEU A 26 -2.05 -4.48 -21.35
CA LEU A 26 -3.46 -4.20 -21.05
C LEU A 26 -4.41 -4.66 -22.17
N SER A 27 -3.97 -4.59 -23.43
CA SER A 27 -4.78 -5.03 -24.58
C SER A 27 -4.82 -6.55 -24.71
N GLY A 28 -3.90 -7.27 -24.06
CA GLY A 28 -3.83 -8.73 -24.03
C GLY A 28 -4.57 -9.39 -22.86
N LEU A 29 -5.21 -8.62 -21.98
CA LEU A 29 -5.93 -9.19 -20.83
C LEU A 29 -7.18 -9.96 -21.27
N GLU A 30 -7.52 -11.00 -20.52
CA GLU A 30 -8.67 -11.87 -20.74
C GLU A 30 -9.59 -11.88 -19.51
N ASP A 31 -10.89 -12.09 -19.71
CA ASP A 31 -11.82 -12.33 -18.60
C ASP A 31 -11.84 -13.82 -18.19
N HIS A 32 -12.57 -14.15 -17.12
CA HIS A 32 -12.72 -15.55 -16.67
C HIS A 32 -13.33 -16.51 -17.70
N GLU A 33 -13.94 -15.99 -18.78
CA GLU A 33 -14.47 -16.79 -19.88
C GLU A 33 -13.46 -16.93 -21.04
N GLY A 34 -12.23 -16.44 -20.86
CA GLY A 34 -11.17 -16.48 -21.88
C GLY A 34 -11.41 -15.48 -23.03
N ARG A 35 -12.25 -14.46 -22.83
CA ARG A 35 -12.51 -13.44 -23.86
C ARG A 35 -11.58 -12.26 -23.65
N GLN A 36 -11.03 -11.77 -24.75
CA GLN A 36 -10.20 -10.57 -24.72
C GLN A 36 -10.98 -9.35 -24.21
N VAL A 37 -10.39 -8.66 -23.22
CA VAL A 37 -11.00 -7.50 -22.57
C VAL A 37 -10.89 -6.28 -23.49
N PRO A 38 -12.00 -5.62 -23.87
CA PRO A 38 -11.93 -4.49 -24.80
C PRO A 38 -11.20 -3.27 -24.23
N VAL A 39 -10.04 -2.94 -24.79
CA VAL A 39 -9.27 -1.74 -24.42
C VAL A 39 -9.51 -0.60 -25.40
N ARG A 40 -10.00 0.52 -24.86
CA ARG A 40 -10.14 1.79 -25.61
C ARG A 40 -9.13 2.81 -25.14
N VAL A 41 -8.41 3.40 -26.08
CA VAL A 41 -7.46 4.50 -25.81
C VAL A 41 -8.19 5.84 -25.94
N SER A 42 -8.01 6.70 -24.95
CA SER A 42 -8.49 8.08 -24.98
C SER A 42 -7.33 9.06 -24.99
N LYS A 43 -7.50 10.16 -25.74
CA LYS A 43 -6.56 11.29 -25.71
C LYS A 43 -6.58 12.03 -24.37
N CYS A 44 -7.69 12.07 -23.64
CA CYS A 44 -7.74 12.73 -22.33
C CYS A 44 -8.91 12.24 -21.49
N LEU A 45 -8.67 12.06 -20.19
CA LEU A 45 -9.70 11.70 -19.20
C LEU A 45 -9.91 12.80 -18.14
N GLY A 46 -9.40 14.02 -18.38
CA GLY A 46 -9.65 15.21 -17.56
C GLY A 46 -8.83 15.35 -16.27
N ILE A 47 -8.33 14.24 -15.69
CA ILE A 47 -7.57 14.25 -14.43
C ILE A 47 -6.05 14.16 -14.64
N CYS A 48 -5.52 14.99 -15.53
CA CYS A 48 -4.11 15.02 -15.94
C CYS A 48 -3.08 15.11 -14.79
N PHE A 49 -3.49 15.59 -13.61
CA PHE A 49 -2.61 15.68 -12.44
C PHE A 49 -2.31 14.33 -11.79
N LYS A 50 -3.13 13.30 -12.04
CA LYS A 50 -2.86 11.93 -11.63
C LYS A 50 -1.92 11.19 -12.59
N ALA A 51 -1.87 11.57 -13.87
CA ALA A 51 -1.09 10.87 -14.91
C ALA A 51 -1.44 9.37 -15.06
N ASN A 52 -1.10 8.77 -16.21
CA ASN A 52 -1.33 7.34 -16.53
C ASN A 52 -2.62 6.78 -15.96
N VAL A 53 -3.74 7.32 -16.45
CA VAL A 53 -5.06 7.00 -15.92
C VAL A 53 -5.62 5.82 -16.69
N VAL A 54 -6.05 4.81 -15.93
CA VAL A 54 -6.80 3.65 -16.42
C VAL A 54 -8.19 3.70 -15.80
N VAL A 55 -9.21 3.37 -16.60
CA VAL A 55 -10.59 3.27 -16.13
C VAL A 55 -11.12 1.89 -16.48
N VAL A 56 -11.46 1.13 -15.45
CA VAL A 56 -12.06 -0.20 -15.56
C VAL A 56 -13.58 -0.03 -15.55
N GLN A 57 -14.23 -0.48 -16.61
CA GLN A 57 -15.69 -0.47 -16.72
C GLN A 57 -16.22 -1.79 -16.14
N PRO A 58 -17.29 -1.76 -15.34
CA PRO A 58 -17.92 -2.98 -14.87
C PRO A 58 -18.52 -3.78 -16.04
N SER A 59 -18.42 -5.11 -15.94
CA SER A 59 -19.12 -6.06 -16.80
C SER A 59 -20.65 -5.94 -16.64
N ALA A 60 -21.42 -6.67 -17.44
CA ALA A 60 -22.88 -6.68 -17.28
C ALA A 60 -23.28 -7.18 -15.88
N GLN A 61 -22.69 -8.29 -15.44
CA GLN A 61 -22.88 -8.84 -14.09
C GLN A 61 -22.37 -7.88 -13.01
N GLY A 62 -21.21 -7.25 -13.20
CA GLY A 62 -20.70 -6.25 -12.27
C GLY A 62 -21.65 -5.05 -12.11
N ARG A 63 -22.27 -4.58 -13.19
CA ARG A 63 -23.30 -3.53 -13.12
C ARG A 63 -24.56 -3.99 -12.40
N ALA A 64 -25.00 -5.23 -12.62
CA ALA A 64 -26.13 -5.81 -11.91
C ALA A 64 -25.86 -5.89 -10.40
N GLY A 65 -24.60 -6.15 -10.00
CA GLY A 65 -24.13 -6.07 -8.61
C GLY A 65 -23.92 -4.65 -8.07
N GLY A 66 -24.30 -3.60 -8.82
CA GLY A 66 -24.10 -2.19 -8.41
C GLY A 66 -22.70 -1.63 -8.68
N GLY A 67 -21.87 -2.36 -9.41
CA GLY A 67 -20.54 -1.95 -9.84
C GLY A 67 -20.55 -0.65 -10.65
N ARG A 68 -19.58 0.23 -10.35
CA ARG A 68 -19.38 1.50 -11.03
C ARG A 68 -17.99 1.55 -11.66
N PRO A 69 -17.75 2.44 -12.65
CA PRO A 69 -16.44 2.57 -13.24
C PRO A 69 -15.38 2.94 -12.20
N VAL A 70 -14.32 2.15 -12.13
CA VAL A 70 -13.20 2.39 -11.21
C VAL A 70 -12.09 3.13 -11.94
N TRP A 71 -11.62 4.22 -11.33
CA TRP A 71 -10.60 5.08 -11.89
C TRP A 71 -9.30 4.88 -11.14
N LEU A 72 -8.24 4.52 -11.87
CA LEU A 72 -6.90 4.32 -11.36
C LEU A 72 -5.98 5.40 -11.93
N GLY A 73 -5.29 6.12 -11.06
CA GLY A 73 -4.31 7.14 -11.43
C GLY A 73 -2.92 6.76 -10.96
N GLU A 74 -1.89 7.39 -11.55
CA GLU A 74 -0.49 7.06 -11.24
C GLU A 74 -0.18 5.57 -11.50
N PHE A 75 -0.90 4.95 -12.44
CA PHE A 75 -0.79 3.51 -12.76
C PHE A 75 0.45 3.28 -13.62
N THR A 76 1.60 3.08 -12.98
CA THR A 76 2.91 3.12 -13.66
C THR A 76 3.81 1.94 -13.39
N GLU A 77 3.42 1.03 -12.51
CA GLU A 77 4.23 -0.13 -12.13
C GLU A 77 3.68 -1.37 -12.84
N ASP A 78 4.57 -2.24 -13.30
CA ASP A 78 4.21 -3.45 -14.04
C ASP A 78 3.41 -4.43 -13.19
N ARG A 79 3.75 -4.58 -11.91
CA ARG A 79 3.01 -5.43 -10.96
C ARG A 79 1.53 -5.04 -10.83
N LEU A 80 1.20 -3.76 -11.04
CA LEU A 80 -0.19 -3.31 -10.97
C LEU A 80 -1.00 -3.80 -12.16
N ILE A 81 -0.34 -4.14 -13.28
CA ILE A 81 -0.99 -4.75 -14.44
C ILE A 81 -1.37 -6.19 -14.10
N ASP A 82 -0.47 -6.93 -13.45
CA ASP A 82 -0.74 -8.32 -13.02
C ASP A 82 -1.89 -8.35 -12.00
N ASP A 83 -1.83 -7.50 -10.97
CA ASP A 83 -2.93 -7.38 -9.99
C ASP A 83 -4.26 -6.91 -10.63
N LEU A 84 -4.19 -6.14 -11.72
CA LEU A 84 -5.36 -5.71 -12.47
C LEU A 84 -5.93 -6.85 -13.32
N ASP A 85 -5.06 -7.67 -13.90
CA ASP A 85 -5.43 -8.85 -14.68
C ASP A 85 -6.19 -9.85 -13.80
N ASP A 86 -5.59 -10.22 -12.67
CA ASP A 86 -6.21 -11.11 -11.68
C ASP A 86 -7.58 -10.57 -11.24
N TRP A 87 -7.68 -9.27 -10.97
CA TRP A 87 -8.95 -8.67 -10.57
C TRP A 87 -10.00 -8.66 -11.68
N ILE A 88 -9.60 -8.44 -12.93
CA ILE A 88 -10.51 -8.52 -14.08
C ILE A 88 -10.97 -9.97 -14.29
N PHE A 89 -10.04 -10.93 -14.14
CA PHE A 89 -10.33 -12.35 -14.18
C PHE A 89 -11.36 -12.72 -13.10
N GLU A 90 -11.23 -12.25 -11.86
CA GLU A 90 -12.23 -12.43 -10.79
C GLU A 90 -13.58 -11.72 -11.05
N GLY A 91 -13.72 -10.99 -12.16
CA GLY A 91 -14.96 -10.33 -12.60
C GLY A 91 -14.97 -8.82 -12.37
N GLY A 92 -13.96 -8.28 -11.68
CA GLY A 92 -13.70 -6.84 -11.58
C GLY A 92 -14.75 -6.04 -10.80
N PRO A 93 -14.97 -4.75 -11.16
CA PRO A 93 -15.80 -3.85 -10.38
C PRO A 93 -17.25 -4.33 -10.17
N GLY A 94 -17.66 -4.45 -8.91
CA GLY A 94 -19.00 -4.87 -8.51
C GLY A 94 -19.18 -6.37 -8.31
N ILE A 95 -18.14 -7.17 -8.61
CA ILE A 95 -18.11 -8.61 -8.34
C ILE A 95 -16.99 -8.91 -7.34
N ALA A 96 -15.76 -8.54 -7.67
CA ALA A 96 -14.58 -8.74 -6.84
C ALA A 96 -14.18 -7.44 -6.11
N PRO A 97 -13.73 -7.52 -4.84
CA PRO A 97 -13.22 -6.36 -4.12
C PRO A 97 -11.97 -5.80 -4.80
N VAL A 98 -11.73 -4.50 -4.66
CA VAL A 98 -10.51 -3.88 -5.23
C VAL A 98 -9.28 -4.41 -4.48
N PRO A 99 -8.25 -4.92 -5.17
CA PRO A 99 -7.01 -5.36 -4.54
C PRO A 99 -6.32 -4.24 -3.76
N GLU A 100 -5.68 -4.59 -2.64
CA GLU A 100 -4.98 -3.64 -1.76
C GLU A 100 -3.90 -2.85 -2.51
N SER A 101 -3.24 -3.46 -3.49
CA SER A 101 -2.23 -2.81 -4.34
C SER A 101 -2.80 -1.72 -5.23
N LEU A 102 -4.07 -1.81 -5.63
CA LEU A 102 -4.76 -0.83 -6.48
C LEU A 102 -5.41 0.29 -5.67
N GLU A 103 -5.71 0.09 -4.38
CA GLU A 103 -6.34 1.10 -3.52
C GLU A 103 -5.61 2.47 -3.48
N PRO A 104 -4.26 2.54 -3.39
CA PRO A 104 -3.54 3.82 -3.40
C PRO A 104 -3.72 4.61 -4.70
N HIS A 105 -4.08 3.91 -5.78
CA HIS A 105 -4.26 4.45 -7.12
C HIS A 105 -5.70 4.87 -7.40
N LEU A 106 -6.65 4.53 -6.51
CA LEU A 106 -8.05 4.94 -6.65
C LEU A 106 -8.18 6.46 -6.72
N THR A 107 -8.92 6.91 -7.73
CA THR A 107 -9.26 8.30 -7.97
C THR A 107 -10.70 8.38 -8.48
N SER A 108 -11.13 9.56 -8.90
CA SER A 108 -12.43 9.74 -9.55
C SER A 108 -12.30 10.72 -10.71
N LYS A 109 -13.27 10.67 -11.63
CA LYS A 109 -13.40 11.65 -12.73
C LYS A 109 -13.34 13.10 -12.23
N ASN A 110 -13.90 13.36 -11.05
CA ASN A 110 -14.03 14.70 -10.47
C ASN A 110 -12.95 15.00 -9.42
N ALA A 111 -11.89 14.18 -9.34
CA ALA A 111 -10.82 14.39 -8.39
C ALA A 111 -10.20 15.77 -8.60
N LYS A 112 -10.15 16.57 -7.54
CA LYS A 112 -9.58 17.91 -7.59
C LYS A 112 -8.10 17.85 -7.24
N LYS A 113 -7.28 18.58 -8.01
CA LYS A 113 -5.85 18.70 -7.71
C LYS A 113 -5.68 19.30 -6.30
N PRO A 114 -4.95 18.63 -5.40
CA PRO A 114 -4.79 19.11 -4.03
C PRO A 114 -4.02 20.43 -4.02
N LYS A 115 -4.49 21.39 -3.20
CA LYS A 115 -3.78 22.66 -2.97
C LYS A 115 -2.38 22.39 -2.38
N LYS A 116 -1.36 23.15 -2.79
CA LYS A 116 0.04 22.99 -2.34
C LYS A 116 0.18 22.97 -0.80
N SER A 117 -0.59 23.78 -0.09
CA SER A 117 -0.61 23.79 1.38
C SER A 117 -1.06 22.46 1.98
N LYS A 118 -2.09 21.84 1.39
CA LYS A 118 -2.59 20.51 1.80
C LYS A 118 -1.54 19.42 1.52
N LEU A 119 -0.83 19.49 0.40
CA LEU A 119 0.28 18.58 0.09
C LEU A 119 1.41 18.69 1.12
N ARG A 120 1.85 19.92 1.46
CA ARG A 120 2.87 20.14 2.51
C ARG A 120 2.42 19.58 3.86
N LYS A 121 1.15 19.77 4.25
CA LYS A 121 0.59 19.22 5.49
C LYS A 121 0.58 17.69 5.48
N LYS A 122 0.15 17.05 4.38
CA LYS A 122 0.18 15.58 4.23
C LYS A 122 1.60 15.01 4.27
N ALA A 123 2.56 15.65 3.61
CA ALA A 123 3.97 15.25 3.65
C ALA A 123 4.54 15.33 5.07
N LYS A 124 4.26 16.42 5.80
CA LYS A 124 4.63 16.56 7.22
C LYS A 124 4.01 15.45 8.09
N ALA A 125 2.74 15.12 7.88
CA ALA A 125 2.06 14.06 8.63
C ALA A 125 2.65 12.67 8.33
N LYS A 126 2.90 12.32 7.05
CA LYS A 126 3.56 11.08 6.67
C LYS A 126 4.96 10.96 7.28
N LYS A 127 5.74 12.04 7.24
CA LYS A 127 7.07 12.09 7.88
C LYS A 127 6.97 11.84 9.39
N LYS A 128 6.05 12.54 10.08
CA LYS A 128 5.83 12.33 11.52
C LYS A 128 5.40 10.90 11.85
N ALA A 129 4.55 10.28 11.04
CA ALA A 129 4.13 8.89 11.23
C ALA A 129 5.30 7.91 11.03
N ALA A 130 6.12 8.11 10.00
CA ALA A 130 7.33 7.30 9.77
C ALA A 130 8.38 7.48 10.88
N ASP A 131 8.59 8.72 11.36
CA ASP A 131 9.48 9.01 12.48
C ASP A 131 8.97 8.35 13.78
N ALA A 132 7.65 8.35 14.02
CA ALA A 132 7.03 7.69 15.16
C ALA A 132 7.13 6.15 15.08
N ASP A 133 6.87 5.56 13.90
CA ASP A 133 7.08 4.13 13.67
C ASP A 133 8.54 3.72 13.90
N ARG A 134 9.49 4.50 13.36
CA ARG A 134 10.92 4.29 13.59
C ARG A 134 11.31 4.42 15.06
N ALA A 135 10.74 5.37 15.79
CA ALA A 135 10.97 5.52 17.23
C ALA A 135 10.43 4.31 18.00
N LYS A 136 9.20 3.86 17.69
CA LYS A 136 8.59 2.67 18.29
C LYS A 136 9.42 1.41 18.04
N ARG A 137 9.85 1.17 16.79
CA ARG A 137 10.75 0.06 16.44
C ARG A 137 12.07 0.10 17.21
N LYS A 138 12.63 1.30 17.44
CA LYS A 138 13.85 1.48 18.24
C LYS A 138 13.63 1.20 19.73
N ASP A 139 12.47 1.56 20.29
CA ASP A 139 12.09 1.22 21.66
C ASP A 139 11.83 -0.28 21.83
N GLU A 140 11.20 -0.94 20.85
CA GLU A 140 10.95 -2.39 20.85
C GLU A 140 12.24 -3.21 20.62
N ALA A 141 13.20 -2.70 19.84
CA ALA A 141 14.50 -3.33 19.63
C ALA A 141 15.51 -3.10 20.78
N ARG A 142 15.15 -2.33 21.81
CA ARG A 142 16.03 -2.08 22.96
C ARG A 142 16.00 -3.29 23.90
N PRO A 143 17.12 -4.04 24.08
CA PRO A 143 17.13 -5.16 25.01
C PRO A 143 16.85 -4.64 26.42
N GLY A 144 15.90 -5.28 27.11
CA GLY A 144 15.39 -4.91 28.42
C GLY A 144 16.49 -4.73 29.47
N GLY A 145 16.99 -3.51 29.58
CA GLY A 145 18.01 -3.10 30.54
C GLY A 145 17.47 -2.01 31.46
N LYS A 146 17.00 -2.43 32.65
CA LYS A 146 16.75 -1.63 33.89
C LYS A 146 15.30 -1.64 34.44
N LYS A 147 14.63 -2.79 34.55
CA LYS A 147 13.65 -2.98 35.66
C LYS A 147 13.81 -4.29 36.44
N ASP A 148 14.39 -5.35 35.85
CA ASP A 148 14.57 -6.63 36.55
C ASP A 148 15.84 -6.77 37.41
N LYS A 149 16.84 -5.89 37.27
CA LYS A 149 18.08 -5.99 38.06
C LYS A 149 17.92 -5.60 39.54
N LYS A 150 16.91 -4.77 39.90
CA LYS A 150 16.67 -4.37 41.31
C LYS A 150 15.94 -5.46 42.11
N LYS A 151 15.01 -6.21 41.48
CA LYS A 151 14.33 -7.35 42.12
C LYS A 151 15.24 -8.59 42.29
N LYS A 152 16.14 -8.87 41.32
CA LYS A 152 17.11 -9.99 41.44
C LYS A 152 18.25 -9.72 42.44
N LYS A 153 18.74 -8.47 42.59
CA LYS A 153 19.74 -8.14 43.62
C LYS A 153 19.18 -8.22 45.05
N ALA A 154 17.92 -7.86 45.26
CA ALA A 154 17.28 -7.97 46.58
C ALA A 154 17.05 -9.43 47.02
N LYS A 155 16.72 -10.35 46.09
CA LYS A 155 16.55 -11.79 46.41
C LYS A 155 17.89 -12.52 46.63
N LYS A 156 18.96 -12.14 45.93
CA LYS A 156 20.29 -12.79 46.10
C LYS A 156 20.96 -12.40 47.42
N ALA A 157 20.76 -11.16 47.90
CA ALA A 157 21.28 -10.70 49.20
C ALA A 157 20.57 -11.36 50.40
N LYS A 158 19.25 -11.65 50.31
CA LYS A 158 18.52 -12.36 51.38
C LYS A 158 18.88 -13.85 51.46
N LYS A 159 19.12 -14.54 50.35
CA LYS A 159 19.54 -15.96 50.37
C LYS A 159 20.95 -16.18 50.94
N SER A 160 21.88 -15.25 50.73
CA SER A 160 23.24 -15.35 51.29
C SER A 160 23.33 -15.05 52.79
N ALA A 161 22.37 -14.31 53.36
CA ALA A 161 22.32 -14.05 54.79
C ALA A 161 21.74 -15.23 55.60
N THR A 162 20.80 -16.00 55.03
CA THR A 162 20.23 -17.19 55.68
C THR A 162 21.19 -18.40 55.62
N ALA A 163 21.95 -18.57 54.53
CA ALA A 163 22.92 -19.66 54.42
C ALA A 163 24.12 -19.52 55.38
N LYS A 164 24.59 -18.29 55.65
CA LYS A 164 25.69 -18.04 56.60
C LYS A 164 25.33 -18.23 58.08
N LYS A 165 24.04 -18.31 58.44
CA LYS A 165 23.59 -18.59 59.83
C LYS A 165 23.34 -20.06 60.12
N ALA A 166 23.12 -20.90 59.10
CA ALA A 166 22.94 -22.34 59.28
C ALA A 166 24.29 -23.07 59.48
N ASP A 167 25.34 -22.63 58.78
CA ASP A 167 26.66 -23.29 58.82
C ASP A 167 27.44 -23.05 60.13
N LYS A 168 27.10 -21.98 60.89
CA LYS A 168 27.77 -21.65 62.17
C LYS A 168 27.18 -22.37 63.39
N LYS A 169 26.12 -23.18 63.24
CA LYS A 169 25.49 -23.94 64.34
C LYS A 169 25.73 -25.46 64.28
N ALA A 170 26.47 -25.94 63.28
CA ALA A 170 26.90 -27.35 63.17
C ALA A 170 28.38 -27.56 63.55
N LYS A 171 29.05 -26.52 64.09
CA LYS A 171 30.46 -26.56 64.52
C LYS A 171 30.68 -25.95 65.92
N LYS A 172 29.67 -26.00 66.79
CA LYS A 172 29.82 -25.72 68.22
C LYS A 172 28.75 -26.45 69.02
#